data_AF-A0A075B3G4-F1
#
_entry.id   AF-A0A075B3G4-F1
#
_cell.length_a   1.000
_cell.length_b   1.000
_cell.length_c   1.000
_cell.angle_alpha   90.00
_cell.angle_beta   90.00
_cell.angle_gamma   90.00
#
_symmetry.space_group_name_H-M   'P 1'
#
loop_
_entity.id
_entity.type
_entity.pdbx_description
1 polymer ?
#
loop_
_entity_poly.entity_id
_entity_poly.type
_entity_poly.pdbx_seq_one_letter_code
_entity_poly.pdbx_strand_id
1 'polypeptide(L)'
;MFIIDCGKTFYDSAISILLPFLQANKQFAPFIDGVVLTHPHADACFGLDELRQWTMVLQENAAVYCDQQTFSTIAQAFPYLVNKECATGGGDVSDISFRMIEWNKTFEVCGVDVLPLPGTHLAWVKVVEHGIKNETEPFMCLSFHFKGISYISDVSKISEQGLGEMKGTTKVLILDMLKGDSNSYHKSHFTFDQCIQVIETIKPEVTFLVGMSHSTEHDKMTKKLELYENETGHYVRLAFDGLYLQFDDDIVHPFDPSINLHENKM
;
A
#
# COMPACT_ATOMS: atom_id res chain seq x y z
N MET A 1 -1.73 10.05 -11.26
CA MET A 1 -1.25 8.88 -10.50
C MET A 1 -1.34 9.17 -9.01
N PHE A 2 -1.69 8.17 -8.21
CA PHE A 2 -1.52 8.25 -6.76
C PHE A 2 -0.63 7.11 -6.26
N ILE A 3 -0.04 7.29 -5.08
CA ILE A 3 0.73 6.26 -4.37
C ILE A 3 0.08 5.96 -3.02
N ILE A 4 0.26 4.74 -2.53
CA ILE A 4 -0.09 4.34 -1.16
C ILE A 4 1.20 4.31 -0.36
N ASP A 5 1.21 5.04 0.73
CA ASP A 5 2.37 5.37 1.56
C ASP A 5 3.46 6.16 0.85
N CYS A 6 4.20 6.94 1.64
CA CYS A 6 5.36 7.73 1.24
C CYS A 6 6.43 7.55 2.32
N GLY A 7 7.01 6.35 2.31
CA GLY A 7 7.98 5.89 3.30
C GLY A 7 9.40 6.41 3.09
N LYS A 8 10.29 6.08 4.03
CA LYS A 8 11.73 6.42 3.99
C LYS A 8 12.50 6.03 2.71
N THR A 9 11.97 5.12 1.89
CA THR A 9 12.58 4.69 0.62
C THR A 9 11.94 5.35 -0.60
N PHE A 10 10.98 6.27 -0.41
CA PHE A 10 10.20 6.88 -1.48
C PHE A 10 11.08 7.45 -2.61
N TYR A 11 12.08 8.25 -2.29
CA TYR A 11 12.93 8.88 -3.31
C TYR A 11 13.70 7.85 -4.13
N ASP A 12 14.35 6.89 -3.47
CA ASP A 12 15.11 5.84 -4.14
C ASP A 12 14.19 4.98 -5.03
N SER A 13 13.02 4.60 -4.54
CA SER A 13 12.02 3.86 -5.33
C SER A 13 11.49 4.70 -6.50
N ALA A 14 11.29 6.01 -6.30
CA ALA A 14 10.84 6.90 -7.36
C ALA A 14 11.87 6.97 -8.50
N ILE A 15 13.15 7.13 -8.18
CA ILE A 15 14.23 7.22 -9.18
C ILE A 15 14.53 5.87 -9.83
N SER A 16 14.59 4.78 -9.06
CA SER A 16 15.06 3.48 -9.56
C SER A 16 13.98 2.61 -10.19
N ILE A 17 12.70 2.81 -9.83
CA ILE A 17 11.59 1.98 -10.28
C ILE A 17 10.58 2.80 -11.06
N LEU A 18 10.01 3.85 -10.43
CA LEU A 18 8.91 4.60 -11.02
C LEU A 18 9.33 5.36 -12.29
N LEU A 19 10.40 6.14 -12.24
CA LEU A 19 10.84 6.93 -13.39
C LEU A 19 11.21 6.04 -14.61
N PRO A 20 12.01 4.97 -14.48
CA PRO A 20 12.28 4.06 -15.58
C PRO A 20 11.00 3.41 -16.13
N PHE A 21 10.07 3.02 -15.25
CA PHE A 21 8.79 2.45 -15.66
C PHE A 21 7.97 3.45 -16.49
N LEU A 22 7.83 4.69 -16.02
CA LEU A 22 7.10 5.74 -16.73
C LEU A 22 7.74 6.04 -18.10
N GLN A 23 9.07 6.13 -18.15
CA GLN A 23 9.83 6.32 -19.38
C GLN A 23 9.60 5.19 -20.38
N ALA A 24 9.66 3.93 -19.94
CA ALA A 24 9.42 2.76 -20.78
C ALA A 24 7.99 2.76 -21.37
N ASN A 25 7.02 3.26 -20.60
CA ASN A 25 5.62 3.38 -21.01
C ASN A 25 5.28 4.71 -21.70
N LYS A 26 6.30 5.51 -22.09
CA LYS A 26 6.13 6.81 -22.76
C LYS A 26 5.26 7.80 -21.98
N GLN A 27 5.27 7.68 -20.65
CA GLN A 27 4.66 8.62 -19.72
C GLN A 27 5.78 9.55 -19.22
N PHE A 28 5.81 10.78 -19.74
CA PHE A 28 6.94 11.69 -19.53
C PHE A 28 6.78 12.62 -18.31
N ALA A 29 5.60 12.63 -17.68
CA ALA A 29 5.30 13.46 -16.52
C ALA A 29 5.12 12.57 -15.29
N PRO A 30 6.07 12.55 -14.33
CA PRO A 30 6.00 11.69 -13.17
C PRO A 30 5.21 12.37 -12.03
N PHE A 31 4.03 12.89 -12.35
CA PHE A 31 3.22 13.63 -11.40
C PHE A 31 2.52 12.69 -10.43
N ILE A 32 2.70 12.95 -9.14
CA ILE A 32 2.06 12.29 -8.02
C ILE A 32 0.90 13.17 -7.59
N ASP A 33 -0.27 12.94 -8.17
CA ASP A 33 -1.47 13.72 -7.91
C ASP A 33 -2.05 13.46 -6.50
N GLY A 34 -1.67 12.34 -5.86
CA GLY A 34 -2.16 11.96 -4.54
C GLY A 34 -1.23 10.98 -3.82
N VAL A 35 -1.13 11.14 -2.51
CA VAL A 35 -0.47 10.21 -1.59
C VAL A 35 -1.50 9.80 -0.55
N VAL A 36 -1.75 8.51 -0.41
CA VAL A 36 -2.70 7.98 0.58
C VAL A 36 -1.91 7.24 1.64
N LEU A 37 -1.99 7.68 2.90
CA LEU A 37 -1.21 7.08 3.99
C LEU A 37 -2.04 6.07 4.76
N THR A 38 -1.46 4.88 4.98
CA THR A 38 -2.06 3.80 5.77
C THR A 38 -2.00 4.12 7.27
N HIS A 39 -0.86 4.62 7.76
CA HIS A 39 -0.61 4.82 9.19
C HIS A 39 0.62 5.73 9.45
N PRO A 40 0.87 6.16 10.70
CA PRO A 40 1.94 7.12 11.02
C PRO A 40 3.35 6.56 11.28
N HIS A 41 3.67 5.32 10.90
CA HIS A 41 5.05 4.84 11.10
C HIS A 41 6.01 5.38 10.03
N ALA A 42 7.30 5.39 10.37
CA ALA A 42 8.34 6.01 9.55
C ALA A 42 8.46 5.39 8.14
N ASP A 43 8.29 4.09 8.05
CA ASP A 43 8.23 3.34 6.81
C ASP A 43 7.00 3.64 5.95
N ALA A 44 5.95 4.23 6.51
CA ALA A 44 4.76 4.67 5.78
C ALA A 44 4.76 6.17 5.42
N CYS A 45 5.37 7.04 6.24
CA CYS A 45 5.22 8.50 6.06
C CYS A 45 6.48 9.36 6.15
N PHE A 46 7.68 8.81 6.40
CA PHE A 46 8.89 9.65 6.54
C PHE A 46 9.54 10.05 5.20
N GLY A 47 9.01 9.61 4.07
CA GLY A 47 9.38 10.09 2.74
C GLY A 47 8.73 11.43 2.35
N LEU A 48 7.90 12.00 3.24
CA LEU A 48 7.15 13.22 2.95
C LEU A 48 8.04 14.47 2.77
N ASP A 49 9.25 14.52 3.36
CA ASP A 49 10.18 15.62 3.06
C ASP A 49 10.74 15.48 1.63
N GLU A 50 11.02 14.26 1.17
CA GLU A 50 11.40 14.01 -0.22
C GLU A 50 10.24 14.27 -1.18
N LEU A 51 8.99 14.01 -0.79
CA LEU A 51 7.81 14.45 -1.54
C LEU A 51 7.74 15.98 -1.64
N ARG A 52 8.07 16.71 -0.57
CA ARG A 52 8.19 18.18 -0.63
C ARG A 52 9.21 18.58 -1.70
N GLN A 53 10.40 17.98 -1.69
CA GLN A 53 11.41 18.26 -2.71
C GLN A 53 10.93 17.91 -4.13
N TRP A 54 10.17 16.82 -4.27
CA TRP A 54 9.53 16.44 -5.52
C TRP A 54 8.57 17.54 -6.04
N THR A 55 7.73 18.10 -5.15
CA THR A 55 6.81 19.22 -5.48
C THR A 55 7.51 20.57 -5.68
N MET A 56 8.82 20.67 -5.47
CA MET A 56 9.56 21.89 -5.80
C MET A 56 10.17 21.83 -7.20
N VAL A 57 10.43 20.62 -7.70
CA VAL A 57 11.20 20.41 -8.93
C VAL A 57 10.34 19.87 -10.07
N LEU A 58 9.42 18.95 -9.79
CA LEU A 58 8.75 18.14 -10.81
C LEU A 58 7.26 18.47 -10.99
N GLN A 59 6.57 18.98 -9.98
CA GLN A 59 5.15 19.34 -10.05
C GLN A 59 4.82 20.45 -9.05
N GLU A 60 3.75 21.22 -9.24
CA GLU A 60 3.46 22.39 -8.38
C GLU A 60 2.82 22.05 -7.02
N ASN A 61 2.03 20.98 -6.95
CA ASN A 61 1.27 20.62 -5.75
C ASN A 61 1.07 19.11 -5.63
N ALA A 62 0.82 18.62 -4.42
CA ALA A 62 0.42 17.24 -4.15
C ALA A 62 -0.62 17.19 -3.02
N ALA A 63 -1.55 16.24 -3.07
CA ALA A 63 -2.51 16.01 -2.00
C ALA A 63 -2.11 14.78 -1.16
N VAL A 64 -2.01 14.94 0.15
CA VAL A 64 -1.78 13.86 1.11
C VAL A 64 -3.08 13.55 1.85
N TYR A 65 -3.56 12.32 1.70
CA TYR A 65 -4.75 11.81 2.35
C TYR A 65 -4.34 10.96 3.54
N CYS A 66 -4.80 11.31 4.74
CA CYS A 66 -4.50 10.56 5.95
C CYS A 66 -5.58 10.77 7.00
N ASP A 67 -5.66 9.90 8.00
CA ASP A 67 -6.57 10.12 9.13
C ASP A 67 -6.00 11.11 10.16
N GLN A 68 -6.83 11.48 11.13
CA GLN A 68 -6.45 12.46 12.15
C GLN A 68 -5.26 11.99 13.02
N GLN A 69 -5.17 10.68 13.30
CA GLN A 69 -4.04 10.13 14.04
C GLN A 69 -2.75 10.31 13.25
N THR A 70 -2.77 9.97 11.97
CA THR A 70 -1.61 10.06 11.08
C THR A 70 -1.18 11.50 10.87
N PHE A 71 -2.13 12.39 10.61
CA PHE A 71 -1.88 13.83 10.50
C PHE A 71 -1.22 14.40 11.75
N SER A 72 -1.68 14.00 12.94
CA SER A 72 -1.14 14.51 14.21
C SER A 72 0.33 14.12 14.40
N THR A 73 0.73 12.90 14.01
CA THR A 73 2.14 12.48 14.03
C THR A 73 2.96 13.24 12.99
N ILE A 74 2.43 13.44 11.77
CA ILE A 74 3.11 14.20 10.72
C ILE A 74 3.33 15.65 11.16
N ALA A 75 2.33 16.30 11.76
CA ALA A 75 2.45 17.67 12.25
C ALA A 75 3.51 17.83 13.35
N GLN A 76 3.80 16.78 14.11
CA GLN A 76 4.88 16.77 15.10
C GLN A 76 6.25 16.51 14.47
N ALA A 77 6.34 15.55 13.54
CA ALA A 77 7.59 15.17 12.89
C ALA A 77 8.06 16.20 11.85
N PHE A 78 7.12 16.76 11.08
CA PHE A 78 7.35 17.67 9.96
C PHE A 78 6.45 18.91 10.05
N PRO A 79 6.59 19.74 11.11
CA PRO A 79 5.69 20.87 11.36
C PRO A 79 5.64 21.87 10.19
N TYR A 80 6.75 22.03 9.46
CA TYR A 80 6.85 22.91 8.29
C TYR A 80 6.05 22.42 7.07
N LEU A 81 5.73 21.12 6.97
CA LEU A 81 4.85 20.61 5.91
C LEU A 81 3.40 20.98 6.14
N VAL A 82 3.00 21.12 7.42
CA VAL A 82 1.62 21.39 7.82
C VAL A 82 1.36 22.87 8.05
N ASN A 83 2.33 23.59 8.63
CA ASN A 83 2.26 25.02 8.87
C ASN A 83 3.48 25.73 8.26
N LYS A 84 3.24 26.55 7.22
CA LYS A 84 4.27 27.33 6.53
C LYS A 84 5.02 28.30 7.47
N GLU A 85 4.38 28.75 8.56
CA GLU A 85 5.02 29.61 9.57
C GLU A 85 6.12 28.90 10.38
N CYS A 86 6.11 27.57 10.42
CA CYS A 86 7.16 26.78 11.05
C CYS A 86 8.41 26.63 10.17
N ALA A 87 8.41 27.17 8.95
CA ALA A 87 9.60 27.21 8.10
C ALA A 87 10.60 28.27 8.61
N THR A 88 11.88 27.92 8.69
CA THR A 88 12.95 28.76 9.28
C THR A 88 13.44 29.91 8.38
N GLY A 89 12.69 30.23 7.31
CA GLY A 89 13.08 31.20 6.27
C GLY A 89 14.05 30.59 5.26
N GLY A 90 13.87 30.92 3.97
CA GLY A 90 14.73 30.48 2.87
C GLY A 90 14.42 29.08 2.29
N GLY A 91 13.52 28.31 2.92
CA GLY A 91 13.00 27.07 2.33
C GLY A 91 11.79 27.36 1.44
N ASP A 92 11.84 26.94 0.18
CA ASP A 92 10.65 26.92 -0.67
C ASP A 92 9.58 26.06 0.02
N VAL A 93 8.41 26.65 0.24
CA VAL A 93 7.36 26.01 1.01
C VAL A 93 6.44 25.27 0.06
N SER A 94 6.51 23.93 0.07
CA SER A 94 5.69 23.05 -0.77
C SER A 94 4.22 23.40 -0.71
N ASP A 95 3.54 23.16 -1.83
CA ASP A 95 2.07 23.13 -1.89
C ASP A 95 1.56 21.69 -1.68
N ILE A 96 1.92 21.11 -0.53
CA ILE A 96 1.32 19.87 -0.05
C ILE A 96 0.05 20.23 0.71
N SER A 97 -1.07 19.68 0.25
CA SER A 97 -2.37 19.84 0.91
C SER A 97 -2.74 18.57 1.66
N PHE A 98 -3.13 18.68 2.93
CA PHE A 98 -3.61 17.55 3.71
C PHE A 98 -5.12 17.43 3.62
N ARG A 99 -5.62 16.23 3.30
CA ARG A 99 -7.04 15.89 3.19
C ARG A 99 -7.35 14.79 4.18
N MET A 100 -8.30 15.04 5.08
CA MET A 100 -8.63 14.09 6.13
C MET A 100 -9.47 12.93 5.61
N ILE A 101 -9.00 11.73 5.88
CA ILE A 101 -9.74 10.49 5.70
C ILE A 101 -10.55 10.26 6.97
N GLU A 102 -11.87 10.21 6.82
CA GLU A 102 -12.77 9.75 7.87
C GLU A 102 -12.92 8.22 7.78
N TRP A 103 -12.80 7.54 8.92
CA TRP A 103 -12.95 6.10 8.97
C TRP A 103 -14.33 5.67 8.48
N ASN A 104 -14.38 4.56 7.71
CA ASN A 104 -15.60 4.03 7.11
C ASN A 104 -16.35 4.99 6.15
N LYS A 105 -15.70 6.07 5.68
CA LYS A 105 -16.24 6.95 4.64
C LYS A 105 -15.40 6.88 3.38
N THR A 106 -16.08 6.95 2.24
CA THR A 106 -15.47 7.00 0.92
C THR A 106 -14.81 8.35 0.68
N PHE A 107 -13.71 8.36 -0.06
CA PHE A 107 -13.05 9.56 -0.54
C PHE A 107 -12.54 9.32 -1.96
N GLU A 108 -12.41 10.40 -2.73
CA GLU A 108 -11.89 10.36 -4.09
C GLU A 108 -10.41 10.75 -4.09
N VAL A 109 -9.59 10.05 -4.87
CA VAL A 109 -8.18 10.36 -5.08
C VAL A 109 -7.91 10.43 -6.59
N CYS A 110 -7.59 11.62 -7.09
CA CYS A 110 -7.15 11.85 -8.47
C CYS A 110 -8.16 11.42 -9.56
N GLY A 111 -9.47 11.65 -9.35
CA GLY A 111 -10.52 11.20 -10.26
C GLY A 111 -10.67 9.67 -10.32
N VAL A 112 -9.82 8.93 -9.60
CA VAL A 112 -10.10 7.56 -9.20
C VAL A 112 -10.98 7.68 -7.98
N ASP A 113 -12.27 7.55 -8.23
CA ASP A 113 -13.18 7.14 -7.18
C ASP A 113 -12.62 5.83 -6.60
N VAL A 114 -12.37 5.83 -5.30
CA VAL A 114 -12.27 4.59 -4.53
C VAL A 114 -13.71 4.06 -4.48
N LEU A 115 -14.09 3.31 -5.52
CA LEU A 115 -15.50 3.04 -5.91
C LEU A 115 -16.17 1.88 -5.17
N PRO A 116 -17.45 2.06 -4.81
CA PRO A 116 -18.48 1.03 -4.74
C PRO A 116 -19.31 0.95 -6.05
N LEU A 117 -19.78 -0.25 -6.39
CA LEU A 117 -20.92 -0.43 -7.32
C LEU A 117 -22.26 -0.13 -6.61
N PRO A 118 -23.33 0.22 -7.37
CA PRO A 118 -24.53 0.82 -6.81
C PRO A 118 -25.38 -0.21 -6.06
N GLY A 119 -25.74 0.11 -4.82
CA GLY A 119 -26.72 -0.68 -4.07
C GLY A 119 -26.55 -0.66 -2.55
N THR A 120 -25.36 -0.34 -2.05
CA THR A 120 -25.12 -0.17 -0.62
C THR A 120 -24.04 0.88 -0.45
N HIS A 121 -24.19 1.74 0.56
CA HIS A 121 -23.05 2.43 1.17
C HIS A 121 -21.85 1.48 1.21
N LEU A 122 -20.63 1.97 0.89
CA LEU A 122 -19.29 1.50 1.34
C LEU A 122 -18.23 1.42 0.22
N ALA A 123 -17.13 2.17 0.36
CA ALA A 123 -15.79 1.76 -0.07
C ALA A 123 -14.79 2.14 1.05
N TRP A 124 -13.91 1.20 1.36
CA TRP A 124 -13.51 0.90 2.73
C TRP A 124 -12.13 1.46 3.07
N VAL A 125 -12.10 2.30 4.10
CA VAL A 125 -10.96 2.42 4.99
C VAL A 125 -11.21 1.43 6.11
N LYS A 126 -10.70 0.21 5.97
CA LYS A 126 -10.86 -0.78 7.03
C LYS A 126 -9.76 -0.64 8.02
N VAL A 127 -10.20 -0.45 9.25
CA VAL A 127 -9.35 -0.35 10.41
C VAL A 127 -8.88 -1.76 10.74
N VAL A 128 -7.60 -2.02 10.51
CA VAL A 128 -6.95 -3.28 10.85
C VAL A 128 -6.09 -3.11 12.09
N GLU A 129 -5.98 -4.15 12.90
CA GLU A 129 -5.10 -4.11 14.07
C GLU A 129 -3.66 -4.31 13.59
N HIS A 130 -2.74 -3.44 13.99
CA HIS A 130 -1.29 -3.50 13.76
C HIS A 130 -0.56 -3.57 15.11
N GLY A 131 -0.94 -4.56 15.92
CA GLY A 131 -0.42 -4.74 17.27
C GLY A 131 -1.11 -3.87 18.31
N ILE A 132 -0.42 -3.62 19.42
CA ILE A 132 -1.03 -3.08 20.65
C ILE A 132 -0.29 -1.80 21.08
N LYS A 133 -1.04 -0.72 21.22
CA LYS A 133 -0.65 0.55 21.82
C LYS A 133 -0.96 0.53 23.32
N ASN A 134 -0.05 1.09 24.13
CA ASN A 134 -0.22 1.22 25.59
C ASN A 134 -0.63 -0.09 26.30
N GLU A 135 -0.19 -1.24 25.78
CA GLU A 135 -0.43 -2.61 26.29
C GLU A 135 -1.89 -3.13 26.25
N THR A 136 -2.89 -2.30 25.93
CA THR A 136 -4.31 -2.70 25.99
C THR A 136 -5.14 -2.32 24.77
N GLU A 137 -4.71 -1.37 23.95
CA GLU A 137 -5.51 -0.85 22.83
C GLU A 137 -4.91 -1.31 21.49
N PRO A 138 -5.71 -1.79 20.53
CA PRO A 138 -5.17 -2.11 19.22
C PRO A 138 -4.67 -0.83 18.54
N PHE A 139 -3.49 -0.90 17.92
CA PHE A 139 -3.05 0.13 17.01
C PHE A 139 -3.75 -0.07 15.67
N MET A 140 -4.35 0.98 15.15
CA MET A 140 -5.22 0.90 13.99
C MET A 140 -4.52 1.48 12.75
N CYS A 141 -4.53 0.70 11.66
CA CYS A 141 -4.05 1.14 10.34
C CYS A 141 -5.21 1.15 9.33
N LEU A 142 -5.08 1.95 8.28
CA LEU A 142 -6.01 1.97 7.16
C LEU A 142 -5.60 0.93 6.12
N SER A 143 -6.59 0.18 5.64
CA SER A 143 -6.50 -0.60 4.40
C SER A 143 -7.39 0.01 3.33
N PHE A 144 -7.07 -0.23 2.06
CA PHE A 144 -7.76 0.39 0.93
C PHE A 144 -8.33 -0.65 -0.02
N HIS A 145 -9.56 -0.42 -0.48
CA HIS A 145 -10.19 -1.24 -1.51
C HIS A 145 -10.67 -0.39 -2.68
N PHE A 146 -10.21 -0.67 -3.89
CA PHE A 146 -10.58 0.05 -5.11
C PHE A 146 -10.51 -0.88 -6.32
N LYS A 147 -11.48 -0.80 -7.23
CA LYS A 147 -11.51 -1.57 -8.50
C LYS A 147 -11.27 -3.08 -8.32
N GLY A 148 -11.81 -3.69 -7.26
CA GLY A 148 -11.62 -5.11 -6.95
C GLY A 148 -10.24 -5.47 -6.38
N ILE A 149 -9.41 -4.47 -6.07
CA ILE A 149 -8.11 -4.63 -5.43
C ILE A 149 -8.25 -4.26 -3.95
N SER A 150 -7.80 -5.13 -3.05
CA SER A 150 -7.66 -4.85 -1.61
C SER A 150 -6.18 -4.74 -1.26
N TYR A 151 -5.73 -3.57 -0.81
CA TYR A 151 -4.38 -3.33 -0.30
C TYR A 151 -4.40 -3.25 1.22
N ILE A 152 -3.74 -4.21 1.87
CA ILE A 152 -3.71 -4.38 3.32
C ILE A 152 -2.26 -4.65 3.72
N SER A 153 -1.50 -3.60 4.03
CA SER A 153 -0.17 -3.73 4.65
C SER A 153 -0.26 -3.65 6.18
N ASP A 154 0.82 -4.01 6.86
CA ASP A 154 1.00 -3.75 8.30
C ASP A 154 -0.17 -4.25 9.16
N VAL A 155 -0.56 -5.52 9.02
CA VAL A 155 -1.76 -6.07 9.67
C VAL A 155 -1.48 -7.31 10.50
N SER A 156 -1.97 -7.31 11.74
CA SER A 156 -1.99 -8.46 12.65
C SER A 156 -3.38 -9.11 12.78
N LYS A 157 -4.45 -8.40 12.41
CA LYS A 157 -5.81 -8.91 12.43
C LYS A 157 -6.76 -8.08 11.56
N ILE A 158 -7.65 -8.81 10.87
CA ILE A 158 -8.79 -8.25 10.13
C ILE A 158 -10.06 -8.70 10.85
N SER A 159 -11.01 -7.80 11.06
CA SER A 159 -12.29 -8.14 11.69
C SER A 159 -13.12 -9.11 10.84
N GLU A 160 -14.02 -9.89 11.45
CA GLU A 160 -14.91 -10.80 10.71
C GLU A 160 -15.80 -10.04 9.72
N GLN A 161 -16.31 -8.87 10.13
CA GLN A 161 -16.99 -7.94 9.25
C GLN A 161 -16.10 -7.57 8.06
N GLY A 162 -14.83 -7.25 8.36
CA GLY A 162 -13.81 -6.94 7.39
C GLY A 162 -13.60 -8.01 6.33
N LEU A 163 -13.45 -9.26 6.77
CA LEU A 163 -13.34 -10.42 5.90
C LEU A 163 -14.62 -10.64 5.08
N GLY A 164 -15.79 -10.48 5.72
CA GLY A 164 -17.10 -10.67 5.11
C GLY A 164 -17.35 -9.76 3.90
N GLU A 165 -17.00 -8.48 4.00
CA GLU A 165 -17.26 -7.54 2.88
C GLU A 165 -16.21 -7.60 1.77
N MET A 166 -15.04 -8.22 2.02
CA MET A 166 -14.05 -8.50 0.98
C MET A 166 -14.41 -9.72 0.14
N LYS A 167 -15.22 -10.64 0.69
CA LYS A 167 -15.64 -11.86 0.02
C LYS A 167 -16.50 -11.53 -1.20
N GLY A 168 -16.08 -11.97 -2.38
CA GLY A 168 -16.77 -11.72 -3.65
C GLY A 168 -16.59 -10.31 -4.23
N THR A 169 -15.90 -9.40 -3.53
CA THR A 169 -15.55 -8.06 -4.03
C THR A 169 -14.06 -7.94 -4.33
N THR A 170 -13.21 -8.68 -3.61
CA THR A 170 -11.76 -8.69 -3.81
C THR A 170 -11.37 -9.71 -4.87
N LYS A 171 -10.97 -9.24 -6.05
CA LYS A 171 -10.32 -10.04 -7.09
C LYS A 171 -8.82 -10.16 -6.84
N VAL A 172 -8.18 -9.05 -6.47
CA VAL A 172 -6.74 -8.96 -6.20
C VAL A 172 -6.54 -8.61 -4.74
N LEU A 173 -5.80 -9.44 -4.01
CA LEU A 173 -5.45 -9.19 -2.63
C LEU A 173 -3.96 -8.89 -2.52
N ILE A 174 -3.60 -7.70 -2.05
CA ILE A 174 -2.22 -7.34 -1.66
C ILE A 174 -2.19 -7.36 -0.13
N LEU A 175 -1.46 -8.30 0.46
CA LEU A 175 -1.56 -8.61 1.89
C LEU A 175 -0.19 -8.66 2.57
N ASP A 176 -0.10 -8.04 3.75
CA ASP A 176 1.05 -8.14 4.65
C ASP A 176 1.40 -9.59 4.99
N MET A 177 2.68 -9.92 4.87
CA MET A 177 3.27 -11.13 5.42
C MET A 177 4.70 -10.83 5.87
N LEU A 178 4.89 -10.51 7.15
CA LEU A 178 6.23 -10.20 7.67
C LEU A 178 7.15 -11.42 7.70
N LYS A 179 6.59 -12.60 8.02
CA LYS A 179 7.37 -13.83 8.22
C LYS A 179 6.74 -15.03 7.50
N GLY A 180 7.56 -15.69 6.68
CA GLY A 180 7.19 -16.93 5.98
C GLY A 180 7.18 -18.20 6.85
N ASP A 181 7.71 -18.13 8.08
CA ASP A 181 7.72 -19.22 9.04
C ASP A 181 6.44 -19.23 9.89
N SER A 182 5.72 -20.35 9.81
CA SER A 182 4.50 -20.68 10.53
C SER A 182 4.64 -20.58 12.06
N ASN A 183 5.83 -20.80 12.63
CA ASN A 183 6.06 -20.78 14.08
C ASN A 183 6.42 -19.40 14.66
N SER A 184 6.38 -18.35 13.84
CA SER A 184 6.95 -17.05 14.20
C SER A 184 5.89 -15.97 14.41
N TYR A 185 5.04 -16.14 15.43
CA TYR A 185 4.05 -15.13 15.80
C TYR A 185 4.67 -13.73 15.89
N HIS A 186 3.99 -12.75 15.29
CA HIS A 186 4.34 -11.35 15.40
C HIS A 186 3.15 -10.55 15.90
N LYS A 187 3.39 -9.62 16.82
CA LYS A 187 2.30 -8.85 17.45
C LYS A 187 1.58 -7.93 16.46
N SER A 188 2.30 -7.42 15.47
CA SER A 188 1.80 -6.35 14.58
C SER A 188 1.63 -6.75 13.12
N HIS A 189 2.03 -7.97 12.74
CA HIS A 189 2.03 -8.41 11.35
C HIS A 189 1.61 -9.86 11.23
N PHE A 190 1.10 -10.22 10.05
CA PHE A 190 0.71 -11.58 9.76
C PHE A 190 1.92 -12.47 9.50
N THR A 191 1.79 -13.72 9.94
CA THR A 191 2.60 -14.84 9.47
C THR A 191 1.98 -15.44 8.21
N PHE A 192 2.73 -16.28 7.51
CA PHE A 192 2.22 -17.01 6.36
C PHE A 192 0.90 -17.75 6.64
N ASP A 193 0.80 -18.49 7.74
CA ASP A 193 -0.40 -19.28 8.05
C ASP A 193 -1.63 -18.39 8.28
N GLN A 194 -1.44 -17.22 8.90
CA GLN A 194 -2.52 -16.24 9.06
C GLN A 194 -2.95 -15.66 7.71
N CYS A 195 -1.99 -15.42 6.80
CA CYS A 195 -2.31 -15.02 5.42
C CYS A 195 -3.15 -16.08 4.72
N ILE A 196 -2.78 -17.36 4.85
CA ILE A 196 -3.55 -18.47 4.24
C ILE A 196 -4.99 -18.49 4.76
N GLN A 197 -5.22 -18.32 6.06
CA GLN A 197 -6.58 -18.25 6.61
C GLN A 197 -7.42 -17.10 6.01
N VAL A 198 -6.79 -15.93 5.80
CA VAL A 198 -7.43 -14.78 5.14
C VAL A 198 -7.76 -15.11 3.68
N ILE A 199 -6.80 -15.69 2.94
CA ILE A 199 -6.95 -16.06 1.53
C ILE A 199 -8.06 -17.09 1.35
N GLU A 200 -8.12 -18.13 2.17
CA GLU A 200 -9.16 -19.17 2.12
C GLU A 200 -10.57 -18.63 2.43
N THR A 201 -10.64 -17.57 3.24
CA THR A 201 -11.89 -16.90 3.59
C THR A 201 -12.40 -15.99 2.47
N ILE A 202 -11.51 -15.15 1.92
CA ILE A 202 -11.84 -14.14 0.90
C ILE A 202 -11.98 -14.79 -0.49
N LYS A 203 -11.11 -15.77 -0.79
CA LYS A 203 -10.94 -16.45 -2.08
C LYS A 203 -10.74 -15.48 -3.26
N PRO A 204 -9.72 -14.61 -3.21
CA PRO A 204 -9.39 -13.75 -4.34
C PRO A 204 -8.91 -14.57 -5.54
N GLU A 205 -8.98 -13.99 -6.74
CA GLU A 205 -8.43 -14.59 -7.97
C GLU A 205 -6.90 -14.67 -7.92
N VAL A 206 -6.26 -13.63 -7.36
CA VAL A 206 -4.81 -13.58 -7.13
C VAL A 206 -4.50 -12.90 -5.80
N THR A 207 -3.48 -13.41 -5.11
CA THR A 207 -2.89 -12.76 -3.93
C THR A 207 -1.41 -12.48 -4.14
N PHE A 208 -1.00 -11.25 -3.82
CA PHE A 208 0.39 -10.83 -3.69
C PHE A 208 0.72 -10.55 -2.23
N LEU A 209 1.67 -11.27 -1.68
CA LEU A 209 2.16 -11.01 -0.33
C LEU A 209 3.19 -9.87 -0.40
N VAL A 210 3.09 -8.89 0.50
CA VAL A 210 4.01 -7.73 0.68
C VAL A 210 4.52 -7.63 2.14
N GLY A 211 5.54 -6.82 2.41
CA GLY A 211 6.00 -6.56 3.79
C GLY A 211 6.95 -7.60 4.39
N MET A 212 7.55 -8.50 3.59
CA MET A 212 8.47 -9.51 4.11
C MET A 212 9.68 -8.89 4.81
N SER A 213 10.04 -9.48 5.95
CA SER A 213 11.36 -9.29 6.54
C SER A 213 12.43 -10.10 5.80
N HIS A 214 13.69 -9.72 6.00
CA HIS A 214 14.87 -10.39 5.43
C HIS A 214 15.00 -11.88 5.79
N SER A 215 14.26 -12.39 6.78
CA SER A 215 14.26 -13.81 7.11
C SER A 215 13.46 -14.67 6.12
N THR A 216 12.66 -14.05 5.26
CA THR A 216 11.93 -14.74 4.20
C THR A 216 12.73 -14.66 2.90
N GLU A 217 13.36 -15.77 2.51
CA GLU A 217 14.04 -15.89 1.22
C GLU A 217 12.99 -16.02 0.09
N HIS A 218 13.09 -15.16 -0.92
CA HIS A 218 12.08 -15.03 -1.98
C HIS A 218 11.90 -16.32 -2.80
N ASP A 219 13.00 -16.90 -3.32
CA ASP A 219 12.96 -18.11 -4.13
C ASP A 219 12.40 -19.32 -3.37
N LYS A 220 12.84 -19.48 -2.11
CA LYS A 220 12.38 -20.57 -1.25
C LYS A 220 10.89 -20.46 -0.97
N MET A 221 10.42 -19.25 -0.69
CA MET A 221 9.02 -19.00 -0.42
C MET A 221 8.16 -19.14 -1.68
N THR A 222 8.66 -18.70 -2.84
CA THR A 222 8.00 -18.89 -4.14
C THR A 222 7.73 -20.36 -4.41
N LYS A 223 8.72 -21.25 -4.20
CA LYS A 223 8.52 -22.71 -4.31
C LYS A 223 7.47 -23.24 -3.34
N LYS A 224 7.42 -22.71 -2.11
CA LYS A 224 6.38 -23.08 -1.13
C LYS A 224 4.99 -22.65 -1.62
N LEU A 225 4.87 -21.47 -2.21
CA LEU A 225 3.61 -20.95 -2.76
C LEU A 225 3.16 -21.74 -4.01
N GLU A 226 4.08 -22.18 -4.86
CA GLU A 226 3.76 -23.05 -6.00
C GLU A 226 3.18 -24.40 -5.55
N LEU A 227 3.74 -24.99 -4.49
CA LEU A 227 3.17 -26.21 -3.89
C LEU A 227 1.77 -25.96 -3.34
N TYR A 228 1.59 -24.87 -2.60
CA TYR A 228 0.28 -24.46 -2.07
C TYR A 228 -0.77 -24.24 -3.18
N GLU A 229 -0.38 -23.61 -4.29
CA GLU A 229 -1.25 -23.43 -5.45
C GLU A 229 -1.64 -24.78 -6.06
N ASN A 230 -0.69 -25.71 -6.25
CA ASN A 230 -0.98 -27.03 -6.78
C ASN A 230 -1.95 -27.84 -5.90
N GLU A 231 -1.89 -27.63 -4.58
CA GLU A 231 -2.74 -28.32 -3.60
C GLU A 231 -4.14 -27.70 -3.49
N THR A 232 -4.26 -26.38 -3.57
CA THR A 232 -5.50 -25.65 -3.23
C THR A 232 -6.17 -24.97 -4.41
N GLY A 233 -5.45 -24.74 -5.50
CA GLY A 233 -5.87 -23.92 -6.63
C GLY A 233 -5.83 -22.41 -6.37
N HIS A 234 -5.37 -21.96 -5.20
CA HIS A 234 -5.22 -20.53 -4.89
C HIS A 234 -3.93 -19.97 -5.51
N TYR A 235 -4.06 -18.97 -6.38
CA TYR A 235 -2.92 -18.32 -7.01
C TYR A 235 -2.31 -17.25 -6.09
N VAL A 236 -1.21 -17.61 -5.42
CA VAL A 236 -0.52 -16.74 -4.45
C VAL A 236 0.95 -16.55 -4.86
N ARG A 237 1.44 -15.31 -4.85
CA ARG A 237 2.83 -14.97 -5.18
C ARG A 237 3.43 -14.03 -4.14
N LEU A 238 4.75 -14.07 -3.99
CA LEU A 238 5.47 -12.97 -3.34
C LEU A 238 5.59 -11.80 -4.31
N ALA A 239 5.31 -10.59 -3.83
CA ALA A 239 5.69 -9.38 -4.54
C ALA A 239 7.21 -9.19 -4.54
N PHE A 240 7.69 -8.28 -5.37
CA PHE A 240 9.06 -7.80 -5.38
C PHE A 240 9.08 -6.35 -5.85
N ASP A 241 10.14 -5.62 -5.52
CA ASP A 241 10.29 -4.22 -5.91
C ASP A 241 10.32 -4.09 -7.44
N GLY A 242 9.41 -3.29 -7.99
CA GLY A 242 9.23 -3.16 -9.43
C GLY A 242 8.27 -4.17 -10.06
N LEU A 243 7.60 -5.01 -9.27
CA LEU A 243 6.44 -5.77 -9.74
C LEU A 243 5.39 -4.80 -10.31
N TYR A 244 5.06 -4.99 -11.57
CA TYR A 244 4.05 -4.22 -12.27
C TYR A 244 2.88 -5.12 -12.66
N LEU A 245 1.67 -4.65 -12.41
CA LEU A 245 0.43 -5.31 -12.76
C LEU A 245 -0.39 -4.39 -13.65
N GLN A 246 -0.84 -4.93 -14.78
CA GLN A 246 -1.80 -4.26 -15.64
C GLN A 246 -3.18 -4.87 -15.42
N PHE A 247 -4.15 -4.01 -15.14
CA PHE A 247 -5.55 -4.39 -15.01
C PHE A 247 -6.31 -3.82 -16.20
N ASP A 248 -6.92 -4.70 -16.99
CA ASP A 248 -7.99 -4.28 -17.89
C ASP A 248 -9.31 -4.26 -17.09
N ASP A 249 -10.32 -3.54 -17.58
CA ASP A 249 -11.56 -3.27 -16.82
C ASP A 249 -12.27 -4.54 -16.27
N ASP A 250 -11.93 -5.74 -16.76
CA ASP A 250 -12.50 -7.02 -16.31
C ASP A 250 -11.51 -8.17 -16.05
N ILE A 251 -10.21 -8.07 -16.39
CA ILE A 251 -9.26 -9.19 -16.31
C ILE A 251 -7.95 -8.76 -15.65
N VAL A 252 -7.60 -9.45 -14.57
CA VAL A 252 -6.26 -9.42 -13.99
C VAL A 252 -5.38 -10.32 -14.85
N HIS A 253 -4.50 -9.74 -15.66
CA HIS A 253 -3.45 -10.54 -16.28
C HIS A 253 -2.40 -10.82 -15.19
N PRO A 254 -2.20 -12.09 -14.77
CA PRO A 254 -1.09 -12.40 -13.89
C PRO A 254 0.18 -11.94 -14.57
N PHE A 255 1.04 -11.29 -13.79
CA PHE A 255 2.38 -10.88 -14.19
C PHE A 255 3.04 -11.96 -15.05
N ASP A 256 3.37 -11.61 -16.30
CA ASP A 256 4.17 -12.46 -17.17
C ASP A 256 5.64 -12.04 -17.05
N PRO A 257 6.49 -12.81 -16.33
CA PRO A 257 7.92 -12.52 -16.22
C PRO A 257 8.63 -12.52 -17.57
N SER A 258 8.05 -13.11 -18.62
CA SER A 258 8.61 -13.10 -19.98
C SER A 258 8.37 -11.80 -20.75
N ILE A 259 7.44 -10.95 -20.29
CA ILE A 259 7.08 -9.69 -20.96
C ILE A 259 7.87 -8.48 -20.43
N ASN A 260 8.35 -8.51 -19.17
CA ASN A 260 8.93 -7.32 -18.51
C ASN A 260 10.36 -7.46 -17.97
N LEU A 261 11.06 -8.56 -18.25
CA LEU A 261 12.51 -8.60 -18.08
C LEU A 261 13.19 -7.99 -19.30
N HIS A 262 13.19 -6.65 -19.40
CA HIS A 262 14.39 -6.02 -19.93
C HIS A 262 15.49 -6.30 -18.92
N GLU A 263 16.29 -7.35 -19.17
CA GLU A 263 17.59 -7.53 -18.54
C GLU A 263 18.37 -6.22 -18.77
N ASN A 264 18.36 -5.31 -17.79
CA ASN A 264 19.40 -4.29 -17.69
C ASN A 264 20.67 -5.02 -17.21
N LYS A 265 21.28 -5.76 -18.13
CA LYS A 265 22.70 -6.06 -18.09
C LYS A 265 23.43 -4.80 -18.55
N MET A 266 23.85 -3.97 -17.60
CA MET A 266 25.08 -3.18 -17.70
C MET A 266 25.75 -3.14 -16.33
#